data_AF-A0A2V9Y589-F1
#
_entry.id   AF-A0A2V9Y589-F1
#
_cell.length_a   1.000
_cell.length_b   1.000
_cell.length_c   1.000
_cell.angle_alpha   90.00
_cell.angle_beta   90.00
_cell.angle_gamma   90.00
#
_symmetry.space_group_name_H-M   'P 1'
#
loop_
_entity.id
_entity.type
_entity.pdbx_description
1 polymer ?
#
loop_
_entity_poly.entity_id
_entity_poly.type
_entity_poly.pdbx_seq_one_letter_code
_entity_poly.pdbx_strand_id
1 'polypeptide(L)'
;QVVIMDCALPGMNGLDATRRIIEDSPETAVLMLSMHSESTWVRQAIEAGAKGYVLKDAMDLELGPAIRKIAAGETVFDPKVEQKSALRGERNAA
;
A
#
# COMPACT_ATOMS: atom_id res chain seq x y z
N GLN A 1 -10.49 10.50 7.48
CA GLN A 1 -10.27 10.63 6.02
C GLN A 1 -9.34 9.51 5.58
N VAL A 2 -9.53 8.93 4.39
CA VAL A 2 -8.63 7.91 3.83
C VAL A 2 -8.02 8.39 2.52
N VAL A 3 -6.71 8.23 2.37
CA VAL A 3 -5.99 8.44 1.10
C VAL A 3 -5.48 7.10 0.60
N ILE A 4 -5.74 6.82 -0.67
CA ILE A 4 -5.09 5.72 -1.39
C ILE A 4 -3.88 6.33 -2.10
N MET A 5 -2.69 5.86 -1.76
CA MET A 5 -1.44 6.40 -2.27
C MET A 5 -0.74 5.37 -3.16
N ASP A 6 -0.46 5.74 -4.41
CA ASP A 6 0.42 4.94 -5.26
C ASP A 6 1.87 5.09 -4.77
N CYS A 7 2.57 3.97 -4.55
CA CYS A 7 3.98 4.01 -4.20
C CYS A 7 4.84 4.56 -5.37
N ALA A 8 4.46 4.23 -6.60
CA ALA A 8 5.13 4.67 -7.83
C ALA A 8 4.43 5.89 -8.45
N LEU A 9 4.12 6.89 -7.61
CA LEU A 9 3.47 8.12 -8.04
C LEU A 9 4.35 8.86 -9.09
N PRO A 10 3.80 9.29 -10.25
CA PRO A 10 4.58 10.03 -11.23
C PRO A 10 5.02 11.39 -10.68
N GLY A 11 6.31 11.71 -10.82
CA GLY A 11 6.87 13.02 -10.46
C GLY A 11 7.19 13.21 -8.97
N MET A 12 6.73 12.33 -8.06
CA MET A 12 7.15 12.34 -6.66
C MET A 12 7.10 10.93 -6.05
N ASN A 13 7.88 10.66 -5.01
CA ASN A 13 7.80 9.38 -4.31
C ASN A 13 6.54 9.30 -3.43
N GLY A 14 5.73 8.26 -3.57
CA GLY A 14 4.52 8.06 -2.77
C GLY A 14 4.80 7.94 -1.26
N LEU A 15 5.98 7.47 -0.88
CA LEU A 15 6.41 7.44 0.53
C LEU A 15 6.65 8.86 1.07
N ASP A 16 7.28 9.73 0.28
CA ASP A 16 7.51 11.12 0.67
C ASP A 16 6.19 11.90 0.72
N ALA A 17 5.29 11.65 -0.24
CA ALA A 17 3.93 12.18 -0.22
C ALA A 17 3.18 11.75 1.04
N THR A 18 3.30 10.48 1.43
CA THR A 18 2.69 9.94 2.64
C THR A 18 3.19 10.66 3.89
N ARG A 19 4.52 10.82 4.05
CA ARG A 19 5.08 11.54 5.21
C ARG A 19 4.49 12.94 5.32
N ARG A 20 4.47 13.68 4.21
CA ARG A 20 3.94 15.04 4.18
C ARG A 20 2.45 15.11 4.51
N ILE A 21 1.65 14.16 4.00
CA ILE A 21 0.22 14.08 4.31
C ILE A 21 0.00 13.83 5.81
N ILE A 22 0.78 12.95 6.42
CA ILE A 22 0.66 12.64 7.85
C ILE A 22 1.14 13.80 8.72
N GLU A 23 2.20 14.50 8.31
CA GLU A 23 2.69 15.72 8.98
C GLU A 23 1.64 16.84 8.95
N ASP A 24 1.02 17.08 7.79
CA ASP A 24 0.02 18.13 7.60
C ASP A 24 -1.37 17.75 8.15
N SER A 25 -1.68 16.44 8.20
CA SER A 25 -2.97 15.89 8.65
C SER A 25 -2.80 14.55 9.37
N PRO A 26 -2.46 14.56 10.68
CA PRO A 26 -2.15 13.35 11.45
C PRO A 26 -3.30 12.33 11.56
N GLU A 27 -4.55 12.77 11.36
CA GLU A 27 -5.74 11.90 11.39
C GLU A 27 -6.04 11.23 10.04
N THR A 28 -5.31 11.57 8.98
CA THR A 28 -5.49 10.93 7.67
C THR A 28 -4.90 9.52 7.68
N ALA A 29 -5.73 8.52 7.37
CA ALA A 29 -5.24 7.16 7.17
C ALA A 29 -4.77 6.98 5.72
N VAL A 30 -3.52 6.59 5.53
CA VAL A 30 -2.95 6.34 4.19
C VAL A 30 -2.85 4.84 3.93
N LEU A 31 -3.44 4.38 2.83
CA LEU A 31 -3.26 3.03 2.27
C LEU A 31 -2.30 3.09 1.10
N MET A 32 -1.16 2.43 1.19
CA MET A 32 -0.23 2.30 0.07
C MET A 32 -0.74 1.26 -0.93
N LEU A 33 -0.64 1.59 -2.21
CA LEU A 33 -0.92 0.71 -3.33
C LEU A 33 0.36 0.55 -4.16
N SER A 34 0.84 -0.68 -4.34
CA SER A 34 2.17 -0.90 -4.93
C SER A 34 2.24 -2.16 -5.79
N MET A 35 3.14 -2.19 -6.77
CA MET A 35 3.51 -3.43 -7.47
C MET A 35 4.51 -4.28 -6.66
N HIS A 36 5.17 -3.66 -5.68
CA HIS A 36 6.31 -4.24 -4.96
C HIS A 36 5.86 -5.09 -3.80
N SER A 37 6.34 -6.33 -3.76
CA SER A 37 5.96 -7.31 -2.75
C SER A 37 7.07 -7.58 -1.73
N GLU A 38 8.13 -6.79 -1.75
CA GLU A 38 9.27 -6.97 -0.87
C GLU A 38 8.99 -6.31 0.50
N SER A 39 9.42 -6.99 1.58
CA SER A 39 9.23 -6.51 2.95
C SER A 39 9.88 -5.14 3.21
N THR A 40 10.91 -4.78 2.43
CA THR A 40 11.57 -3.47 2.48
C THR A 40 10.59 -2.34 2.15
N TRP A 41 9.75 -2.50 1.13
CA TRP A 41 8.74 -1.50 0.75
C TRP A 41 7.64 -1.38 1.79
N VAL A 42 7.19 -2.50 2.35
CA VAL A 42 6.21 -2.51 3.45
C VAL A 42 6.77 -1.77 4.67
N ARG A 43 8.04 -2.05 5.03
CA ARG A 43 8.71 -1.37 6.14
C ARG A 43 8.82 0.13 5.90
N GLN A 44 9.24 0.55 4.71
CA GLN A 44 9.33 1.96 4.35
C GLN A 44 7.97 2.67 4.39
N ALA A 45 6.89 2.00 3.99
CA ALA A 45 5.53 2.51 4.10
C ALA A 45 5.11 2.72 5.57
N ILE A 46 5.42 1.75 6.43
CA ILE A 46 5.18 1.86 7.88
C ILE A 46 5.96 3.04 8.47
N GLU A 47 7.25 3.14 8.15
CA GLU A 47 8.12 4.25 8.58
C GLU A 47 7.63 5.61 8.07
N ALA A 48 6.98 5.65 6.91
CA ALA A 48 6.36 6.86 6.36
C ALA A 48 5.03 7.25 7.04
N GLY A 49 4.49 6.40 7.93
CA GLY A 49 3.24 6.65 8.64
C GLY A 49 1.99 6.07 7.96
N ALA A 50 2.14 5.22 6.94
CA ALA A 50 1.01 4.53 6.34
C ALA A 50 0.28 3.66 7.38
N LYS A 51 -1.01 3.42 7.15
CA LYS A 51 -1.85 2.52 7.95
C LYS A 51 -2.17 1.22 7.22
N GLY A 52 -1.83 1.11 5.94
CA GLY A 52 -1.79 -0.18 5.30
C GLY A 52 -1.05 -0.21 3.96
N TYR A 53 -0.97 -1.41 3.39
CA TYR A 53 -0.27 -1.70 2.16
C TYR A 53 -1.01 -2.81 1.38
N VAL A 54 -1.36 -2.54 0.13
CA VAL A 54 -2.04 -3.46 -0.77
C VAL A 54 -1.24 -3.58 -2.07
N LEU A 55 -1.08 -4.81 -2.55
CA LEU A 55 -0.51 -5.05 -3.87
C LEU A 55 -1.54 -4.69 -4.96
N LYS A 56 -1.09 -3.99 -5.99
CA LYS A 56 -1.91 -3.64 -7.16
C LYS A 56 -2.54 -4.88 -7.79
N ASP A 57 -1.80 -5.98 -7.87
CA ASP A 57 -2.27 -7.26 -8.40
C ASP A 57 -3.41 -7.89 -7.57
N ALA A 58 -3.60 -7.47 -6.32
CA ALA A 58 -4.65 -7.96 -5.44
C ALA A 58 -5.75 -6.91 -5.15
N MET A 59 -5.72 -5.76 -5.83
CA MET A 59 -6.60 -4.63 -5.51
C MET A 59 -8.09 -4.97 -5.60
N ASP A 60 -8.49 -5.80 -6.57
CA ASP A 60 -9.89 -6.16 -6.79
C ASP A 60 -10.52 -6.85 -5.58
N LEU A 61 -9.72 -7.59 -4.82
CA LEU A 61 -10.17 -8.36 -3.65
C LEU A 61 -9.87 -7.64 -2.33
N GLU A 62 -8.70 -7.02 -2.22
CA GLU A 62 -8.17 -6.54 -0.95
C GLU A 62 -8.44 -5.05 -0.70
N LEU A 63 -8.62 -4.24 -1.75
CA LEU A 63 -8.67 -2.77 -1.60
C LEU A 63 -9.88 -2.31 -0.77
N GLY A 64 -11.08 -2.78 -1.13
CA GLY A 64 -12.31 -2.42 -0.42
C GLY A 64 -12.29 -2.80 1.07
N PRO A 65 -11.97 -4.06 1.43
CA PRO A 65 -11.76 -4.48 2.81
C PRO A 65 -10.68 -3.67 3.54
N ALA A 66 -9.54 -3.41 2.89
CA ALA A 66 -8.45 -2.65 3.49
C ALA A 66 -8.86 -1.20 3.82
N ILE A 67 -9.52 -0.51 2.89
CA ILE A 67 -10.04 0.85 3.09
C ILE A 67 -10.97 0.90 4.32
N ARG A 68 -11.90 -0.05 4.44
CA ARG A 68 -12.84 -0.08 5.58
C ARG A 68 -12.13 -0.27 6.92
N LYS A 69 -11.13 -1.15 6.98
CA LYS A 69 -10.33 -1.40 8.19
C LYS A 69 -9.55 -0.16 8.61
N ILE A 70 -8.80 0.46 7.69
CA ILE A 70 -8.00 1.64 8.05
C ILE A 70 -8.88 2.86 8.36
N ALA A 71 -10.07 2.96 7.75
CA ALA A 71 -11.05 3.99 8.09
C ALA A 71 -11.58 3.81 9.53
N ALA A 72 -11.60 2.59 10.05
CA ALA A 72 -11.95 2.28 11.43
C ALA A 72 -10.77 2.43 12.42
N GLY A 73 -9.61 2.90 11.95
CA GLY A 73 -8.41 3.07 12.77
C GLY A 73 -7.54 1.82 12.91
N GLU A 74 -7.87 0.74 12.20
CA GLU A 74 -7.04 -0.47 12.16
C GLU A 74 -5.83 -0.31 11.23
N THR A 75 -4.88 -1.24 11.30
CA THR A 75 -3.76 -1.31 10.36
C THR A 75 -3.86 -2.56 9.47
N VAL A 76 -3.44 -2.43 8.21
CA VAL A 76 -3.53 -3.51 7.21
C VAL A 76 -2.19 -3.67 6.51
N PHE A 77 -1.32 -4.50 7.06
CA PHE A 77 -0.07 -4.91 6.44
C PHE A 77 -0.11 -6.43 6.30
N ASP A 78 -0.24 -6.93 5.07
CA ASP A 78 -0.27 -8.38 4.85
C ASP A 78 1.15 -8.97 5.02
N PRO A 79 1.39 -9.84 6.01
CA PRO A 79 2.69 -10.50 6.17
C PRO A 79 3.03 -11.41 4.97
N LYS A 80 2.07 -11.77 4.12
CA LYS A 80 2.26 -12.58 2.90
C LYS A 80 2.65 -11.75 1.68
N VAL A 81 3.01 -10.48 1.84
CA VAL A 81 3.63 -9.69 0.78
C VAL A 81 4.86 -10.43 0.19
N GLU A 82 5.50 -11.34 0.94
CA GLU A 82 6.50 -12.28 0.42
C GLU A 82 6.01 -13.41 -0.52
N GLN A 83 4.73 -13.82 -0.52
CA GLN A 83 4.27 -15.06 -1.18
C GLN A 83 3.43 -14.88 -2.45
N LYS A 84 2.84 -13.71 -2.71
CA LYS A 84 1.88 -13.55 -3.83
C LYS A 84 2.54 -13.32 -5.21
N SER A 85 3.83 -12.97 -5.31
CA SER A 85 4.51 -12.82 -6.62
C SER A 85 4.95 -14.15 -7.24
N ALA A 86 5.03 -15.24 -6.46
CA ALA A 86 5.44 -16.56 -6.93
C ALA A 86 4.38 -17.31 -7.77
N LEU A 87 3.15 -16.79 -7.87
CA LEU A 87 2.03 -17.48 -8.55
C LEU A 87 1.63 -16.87 -9.89
N ARG A 88 2.38 -15.90 -10.42
CA ARG A 88 2.04 -15.23 -11.70
C ARG A 88 3.19 -15.27 -12.71
N GLY A 89 3.73 -16.47 -12.92
CA GLY A 89 4.60 -16.80 -14.03
C GLY A 89 3.92 -17.74 -15.00
N GLU A 90 2.85 -17.32 -15.67
CA GLU A 90 2.34 -17.94 -16.91
C GLU A 90 1.26 -17.03 -17.52
N ARG A 91 1.26 -16.90 -18.84
CA ARG A 91 0.47 -15.99 -19.70
C ARG A 91 1.10 -14.61 -19.95
N ASN A 92 2.20 -14.62 -20.72
CA ASN A 92 2.25 -13.89 -22.00
C ASN A 92 3.52 -14.29 -22.77
N ALA A 93 3.36 -15.24 -23.68
CA ALA A 93 4.17 -15.33 -24.89
C ALA A 93 3.21 -15.70 -26.01
N ALA A 94 2.84 -14.67 -26.79
CA ALA A 94 2.41 -14.85 -28.18
C ALA A 94 3.67 -14.87 -29.05
#